data_AF-K9DI23-F1
#
_entry.id   AF-K9DI23-F1
#
_cell.length_a   1.000
_cell.length_b   1.000
_cell.length_c   1.000
_cell.angle_alpha   90.00
_cell.angle_beta   90.00
_cell.angle_gamma   90.00
#
_symmetry.space_group_name_H-M   'P 1'
#
loop_
_entity.id
_entity.type
_entity.pdbx_description
1 polymer ?
#
loop_
_entity_poly.entity_id
_entity_poly.type
_entity_poly.pdbx_seq_one_letter_code
_entity_poly.pdbx_strand_id
1 'polypeptide(L)'
;MVEGPLRIVEGKALSAQQKKDLLNRLARIEGQLRGVQKLIALADSPSDCDAVAQQMAAARKALDRSFVQLLTSSILTQTGDAEDLDDARARAAHLAAMLDKFA
;
A
#
# COMPACT_ATOMS: atom_id res chain seq x y z
N MET A 1 -11.50 -7.74 -18.66
CA MET A 1 -10.29 -7.64 -17.82
C MET A 1 -9.27 -6.85 -18.62
N VAL A 2 -8.84 -5.69 -18.13
CA VAL A 2 -7.89 -4.83 -18.87
C VAL A 2 -6.50 -5.40 -18.68
N GLU A 3 -6.14 -6.40 -19.48
CA GLU A 3 -4.80 -7.00 -19.49
C GLU A 3 -3.86 -6.17 -20.37
N GLY A 4 -3.15 -5.25 -19.72
CA GLY A 4 -1.96 -4.59 -20.24
C GLY A 4 -1.01 -4.29 -19.08
N PRO A 5 0.30 -4.21 -19.32
CA PRO A 5 1.24 -3.82 -18.27
C PRO A 5 0.85 -2.47 -17.68
N LEU A 6 0.88 -2.37 -16.33
CA LEU A 6 0.59 -1.13 -15.62
C LEU A 6 1.52 -0.01 -16.12
N ARG A 7 0.95 0.99 -16.79
CA ARG A 7 1.69 2.16 -17.26
C ARG A 7 1.79 3.19 -16.13
N ILE A 8 3.02 3.51 -15.71
CA ILE A 8 3.27 4.60 -14.77
C ILE A 8 3.15 5.94 -15.53
N VAL A 9 2.17 6.75 -15.14
CA VAL A 9 2.01 8.13 -15.64
C VAL A 9 2.78 9.10 -14.76
N GLU A 10 3.23 10.22 -15.32
CA GLU A 10 3.74 11.35 -14.54
C GLU A 10 2.59 12.16 -13.93
N GLY A 11 2.84 12.85 -12.82
CA GLY A 11 1.85 13.71 -12.17
C GLY A 11 2.28 14.17 -10.78
N LYS A 12 1.55 15.14 -10.22
CA LYS A 12 1.89 15.79 -8.94
C LYS A 12 1.49 15.00 -7.68
N ALA A 13 0.71 13.93 -7.82
CA ALA A 13 0.27 13.16 -6.66
C ALA A 13 1.41 12.35 -6.02
N LEU A 14 2.26 11.74 -6.84
CA LEU A 14 3.41 10.93 -6.44
C LEU A 14 4.46 10.99 -7.56
N SER A 15 5.74 11.00 -7.20
CA SER A 15 6.84 10.87 -8.17
C SER A 15 6.83 9.49 -8.84
N ALA A 16 7.47 9.38 -10.01
CA ALA A 16 7.59 8.11 -10.72
C ALA A 16 8.29 7.03 -9.86
N GLN A 17 9.29 7.43 -9.06
CA GLN A 17 9.99 6.52 -8.15
C GLN A 17 9.07 6.06 -7.00
N GLN A 18 8.31 6.96 -6.38
CA GLN A 18 7.33 6.60 -5.35
C GLN A 18 6.29 5.61 -5.89
N LYS A 19 5.76 5.84 -7.10
CA LYS A 19 4.84 4.92 -7.78
C LYS A 19 5.48 3.54 -7.99
N LYS A 20 6.69 3.49 -8.54
CA LYS A 20 7.43 2.24 -8.78
C LYS A 20 7.63 1.44 -7.49
N ASP A 21 8.01 2.10 -6.41
CA ASP A 21 8.27 1.43 -5.13
C ASP A 21 7.01 0.87 -4.48
N LEU A 22 5.90 1.61 -4.52
CA LEU A 22 4.59 1.15 -4.05
C LEU A 22 4.10 -0.04 -4.88
N LEU A 23 4.17 0.05 -6.21
CA LEU A 23 3.76 -1.05 -7.10
C LEU A 23 4.58 -2.32 -6.87
N ASN A 24 5.90 -2.20 -6.67
CA ASN A 24 6.76 -3.34 -6.35
C ASN A 24 6.38 -3.99 -5.00
N ARG A 25 5.94 -3.21 -4.02
CA ARG A 25 5.45 -3.74 -2.73
C ARG A 25 4.12 -4.46 -2.90
N LEU A 26 3.19 -3.88 -3.65
CA LEU A 26 1.91 -4.52 -3.96
C LEU A 26 2.10 -5.83 -4.73
N ALA A 27 3.03 -5.90 -5.69
CA ALA A 27 3.35 -7.13 -6.40
C ALA A 27 3.86 -8.24 -5.47
N ARG A 28 4.65 -7.89 -4.44
CA ARG A 28 5.06 -8.85 -3.40
C ARG A 28 3.89 -9.32 -2.56
N ILE A 29 3.01 -8.41 -2.15
CA ILE A 29 1.80 -8.73 -1.37
C ILE A 29 0.88 -9.64 -2.19
N GLU A 30 0.70 -9.40 -3.49
CA GLU A 30 -0.03 -10.30 -4.39
C GLU A 30 0.59 -11.71 -4.42
N GLY A 31 1.93 -11.79 -4.43
CA GLY A 31 2.65 -13.07 -4.25
C GLY A 31 2.30 -13.77 -2.94
N GLN A 32 2.24 -13.03 -1.82
CA GLN A 32 1.82 -13.57 -0.52
C GLN A 32 0.37 -14.07 -0.56
N LEU A 33 -0.55 -13.33 -1.17
CA LEU A 33 -1.96 -13.73 -1.31
C LEU A 33 -2.11 -15.01 -2.13
N ARG A 34 -1.36 -15.15 -3.23
CA ARG A 34 -1.29 -16.41 -3.99
C ARG A 34 -0.74 -17.56 -3.14
N GLY A 35 0.24 -17.29 -2.28
CA GLY A 35 0.76 -18.26 -1.32
C GLY A 35 -0.29 -18.71 -0.30
N VAL A 36 -1.03 -17.75 0.28
CA VAL A 36 -2.15 -18.02 1.20
C VAL A 36 -3.22 -18.87 0.53
N GLN A 37 -3.61 -18.56 -0.71
CA GLN A 37 -4.59 -19.35 -1.47
C GLN A 37 -4.14 -20.80 -1.63
N LYS A 38 -2.85 -21.03 -1.94
CA LYS A 38 -2.28 -22.39 -2.05
C LYS A 38 -2.29 -23.12 -0.71
N LEU A 39 -1.93 -22.45 0.38
CA LEU A 39 -1.96 -23.05 1.72
C LEU A 39 -3.38 -23.47 2.11
N ILE A 40 -4.38 -22.63 1.82
CA ILE A 40 -5.79 -22.95 2.05
C ILE A 40 -6.21 -24.16 1.21
N ALA A 41 -5.85 -24.18 -0.09
CA ALA A 41 -6.23 -25.26 -0.99
C ALA A 41 -5.60 -26.62 -0.64
N LEU A 42 -4.48 -26.62 0.08
CA LEU A 42 -3.73 -27.81 0.48
C LEU A 42 -3.93 -28.17 1.97
N ALA A 43 -4.68 -27.38 2.73
CA ALA A 43 -4.90 -27.63 4.15
C ALA A 43 -5.81 -28.86 4.33
N ASP A 44 -5.33 -29.83 5.11
CA ASP A 44 -6.03 -31.10 5.39
C ASP A 44 -6.30 -31.27 6.89
N SER A 45 -5.43 -30.71 7.73
CA SER A 45 -5.53 -30.78 9.18
C SER A 45 -5.87 -29.42 9.81
N PRO A 46 -6.51 -29.37 10.99
CA PRO A 46 -6.76 -28.11 11.70
C PRO A 46 -5.50 -27.30 12.00
N SER A 47 -4.35 -27.96 12.19
CA SER A 47 -3.06 -27.29 12.44
C SER A 47 -2.54 -26.51 11.23
N ASP A 48 -2.95 -26.84 10.00
CA ASP A 48 -2.54 -26.10 8.80
C ASP A 48 -3.14 -24.68 8.77
N CYS A 49 -4.27 -24.48 9.47
CA CYS A 49 -4.88 -23.16 9.62
C CYS A 49 -3.99 -22.17 10.37
N ASP A 50 -3.10 -22.62 11.26
CA ASP A 50 -2.17 -21.74 11.97
C ASP A 50 -1.17 -21.11 10.99
N ALA A 51 -0.65 -21.91 10.05
CA ALA A 51 0.26 -21.42 9.01
C ALA A 51 -0.44 -20.45 8.06
N VAL A 52 -1.69 -20.73 7.67
CA VAL A 52 -2.53 -19.81 6.88
C VAL A 52 -2.72 -18.49 7.62
N ALA A 53 -3.10 -18.53 8.90
CA ALA A 53 -3.33 -17.34 9.71
C ALA A 53 -2.06 -16.49 9.85
N GLN A 54 -0.90 -17.11 10.04
CA GLN A 54 0.39 -16.42 10.08
C GLN A 54 0.71 -15.72 8.76
N GLN A 55 0.52 -16.39 7.62
CA GLN A 55 0.76 -15.78 6.31
C GLN A 55 -0.22 -14.65 5.98
N MET A 56 -1.50 -14.81 6.35
CA MET A 56 -2.48 -13.73 6.24
C MET A 56 -2.09 -12.52 7.10
N ALA A 57 -1.64 -12.75 8.33
CA ALA A 57 -1.17 -11.68 9.21
C ALA A 57 0.07 -10.97 8.63
N ALA A 58 1.00 -11.72 8.01
CA ALA A 58 2.16 -11.15 7.34
C ALA A 58 1.76 -10.30 6.12
N ALA A 59 0.82 -10.77 5.30
CA ALA A 59 0.29 -10.01 4.15
C ALA A 59 -0.43 -8.73 4.61
N ARG A 60 -1.27 -8.81 5.65
CA ARG A 60 -1.92 -7.64 6.26
C ARG A 60 -0.88 -6.61 6.72
N LYS A 61 0.13 -7.04 7.48
CA LYS A 61 1.17 -6.12 7.97
C LYS A 61 1.99 -5.48 6.84
N ALA A 62 2.24 -6.23 5.77
CA ALA A 62 2.92 -5.69 4.59
C ALA A 62 2.06 -4.65 3.86
N LEU A 63 0.74 -4.86 3.79
CA LEU A 63 -0.21 -3.90 3.24
C LEU A 63 -0.28 -2.63 4.10
N ASP A 64 -0.40 -2.76 5.42
CA ASP A 64 -0.43 -1.62 6.35
C ASP A 64 0.82 -0.74 6.20
N ARG A 65 2.01 -1.37 6.10
CA ARG A 65 3.27 -0.64 5.86
C ARG A 65 3.27 0.08 4.52
N SER A 66 2.67 -0.52 3.50
CA SER A 66 2.56 0.09 2.17
C SER A 66 1.58 1.26 2.16
N PHE A 67 0.50 1.16 2.93
CA PHE A 67 -0.46 2.25 3.15
C PHE A 67 0.19 3.44 3.85
N VAL A 68 0.91 3.23 4.95
CA VAL A 68 1.64 4.30 5.64
C VAL A 68 2.64 4.96 4.70
N GLN A 69 3.39 4.18 3.93
CA GLN A 69 4.36 4.72 2.98
C GLN A 69 3.70 5.55 1.86
N LEU A 70 2.52 5.13 1.37
CA LEU A 70 1.74 5.91 0.41
C LEU A 70 1.39 7.28 1.01
N LEU A 71 0.86 7.32 2.23
CA LEU A 71 0.49 8.56 2.88
C LEU A 71 1.70 9.45 3.16
N THR A 72 2.81 8.90 3.70
CA THR A 72 4.04 9.67 3.92
C THR A 72 4.58 10.26 2.61
N SER A 73 4.60 9.47 1.54
CA SER A 73 5.04 9.92 0.22
C SER A 73 4.13 11.04 -0.31
N SER A 74 2.83 10.90 -0.12
CA SER A 74 1.83 11.88 -0.51
C SER A 74 1.96 13.18 0.28
N ILE A 75 2.26 13.12 1.59
CA ILE A 75 2.49 14.31 2.43
C ILE A 75 3.67 15.09 1.87
N LEU A 76 4.83 14.44 1.71
CA LEU A 76 6.04 15.10 1.25
C LEU A 76 5.87 15.76 -0.13
N THR A 77 5.24 15.06 -1.07
CA THR A 77 5.02 15.58 -2.42
C THR A 77 4.01 16.75 -2.40
N GLN A 78 2.86 16.59 -1.74
CA GLN A 78 1.81 17.59 -1.78
C GLN A 78 2.14 18.86 -0.98
N THR A 79 2.83 18.74 0.16
CA THR A 79 3.26 19.91 0.92
C THR A 79 4.46 20.61 0.26
N GLY A 80 5.30 19.88 -0.48
CA GLY A 80 6.39 20.47 -1.26
C GLY A 80 5.90 21.28 -2.47
N ASP A 81 4.77 20.89 -3.05
CA ASP A 81 4.10 21.58 -4.16
C ASP A 81 3.03 22.60 -3.69
N ALA A 82 3.08 23.05 -2.44
CA ALA A 82 2.12 24.03 -1.91
C ALA A 82 2.45 25.46 -2.37
N GLU A 83 1.42 26.27 -2.60
CA GLU A 83 1.59 27.66 -3.05
C GLU A 83 2.07 28.59 -1.91
N ASP A 84 1.58 28.34 -0.70
CA ASP A 84 1.94 29.04 0.53
C ASP A 84 1.87 28.13 1.77
N LEU A 85 2.11 28.72 2.94
CA LEU A 85 2.08 28.01 4.22
C LEU A 85 0.68 27.53 4.62
N ASP A 86 -0.37 28.25 4.25
CA ASP A 86 -1.74 27.89 4.59
C ASP A 86 -2.22 26.71 3.74
N ASP A 87 -1.89 26.70 2.45
CA ASP A 87 -2.11 25.58 1.54
C ASP A 87 -1.32 24.33 1.99
N ALA A 88 -0.04 24.49 2.35
CA ALA A 88 0.77 23.39 2.89
C ALA A 88 0.12 22.78 4.14
N ARG A 89 -0.37 23.62 5.05
CA ARG A 89 -1.06 23.19 6.28
C ARG A 89 -2.37 22.48 5.98
N ALA A 90 -3.17 22.98 5.05
CA ALA A 90 -4.43 22.36 4.65
C ALA A 90 -4.23 20.97 4.04
N ARG A 91 -3.24 20.82 3.14
CA ARG A 91 -2.88 19.52 2.52
C ARG A 91 -2.38 18.52 3.57
N ALA A 92 -1.51 18.96 4.48
CA ALA A 92 -1.01 18.12 5.57
C ALA A 92 -2.16 17.66 6.49
N ALA A 93 -3.06 18.57 6.87
CA ALA A 93 -4.21 18.26 7.71
C ALA A 93 -5.16 17.23 7.04
N HIS A 94 -5.40 17.38 5.73
CA HIS A 94 -6.21 16.42 4.98
C HIS A 94 -5.60 15.01 5.01
N LEU A 95 -4.28 14.89 4.79
CA LEU A 95 -3.59 13.61 4.80
C LEU A 95 -3.48 13.00 6.20
N ALA A 96 -3.32 13.82 7.24
CA ALA A 96 -3.39 13.38 8.63
C ALA A 96 -4.77 12.82 8.98
N ALA A 97 -5.85 13.50 8.55
CA ALA A 97 -7.21 13.00 8.75
C ALA A 97 -7.46 11.67 8.01
N MET A 98 -6.84 11.46 6.85
CA MET A 98 -6.87 10.16 6.19
C MET A 98 -6.13 9.09 6.99
N LEU A 99 -4.97 9.40 7.56
CA LEU A 99 -4.25 8.46 8.41
C LEU A 99 -5.12 8.05 9.62
N ASP A 100 -5.67 9.02 10.35
CA ASP A 100 -6.53 8.76 11.53
C ASP A 100 -7.75 7.90 11.20
N LYS A 101 -8.31 8.03 10.00
CA LYS A 101 -9.47 7.23 9.58
C LYS A 101 -9.14 5.73 9.40
N PHE A 102 -7.89 5.41 9.09
CA PHE A 102 -7.47 4.06 8.69
C PHE A 102 -6.37 3.46 9.58
N ALA A 103 -5.92 4.19 10.61
CA ALA A 103 -4.92 3.76 11.59
C ALA A 103 -5.56 3.11 12.83
#